data_AF-H5UTA5-F1
#
_entry.id   AF-H5UTA5-F1
#
_cell.length_a   1.000
_cell.length_b   1.000
_cell.length_c   1.000
_cell.angle_alpha   90.00
_cell.angle_beta   90.00
_cell.angle_gamma   90.00
#
_symmetry.space_group_name_H-M   'P 1'
#
loop_
_entity.id
_entity.type
_entity.pdbx_description
1 polymer ?
#
loop_
_entity_poly.entity_id
_entity_poly.type
_entity_poly.pdbx_seq_one_letter_code
_entity_poly.pdbx_strand_id
1 'polypeptide(L)'
;MIPADLTPLRATPGPLPPAGTPTVARIALPPGRPITAASIGGDGVWATDEAVRSRGDLIPRLQAAFPVTGLWPMALEDRPHDDDWPRGWPSLEAGPEPRSAEEFLHHEWDMNVGPGSEYQDEWDVAFRPWPGLRTPTTPGTRAQLKDRAVRQLLDQPGRLVLVPTPRPEDVFLVLGPMAYNGRPGPRETTAVLRSWGDRYGVLPVGFSFDTMALVVRRPPRSPAEAHGAGVELKAFCSDMFTNYETKDDVTTFMTDATTWEFWWD
;
A
#
# COMPACT_ATOMS: atom_id res chain seq x y z
N MET A 1 1.97 -11.24 -22.55
CA MET A 1 0.91 -11.10 -21.52
C MET A 1 -0.31 -10.48 -22.17
N ILE A 2 -1.52 -10.94 -21.85
CA ILE A 2 -2.76 -10.35 -22.41
C ILE A 2 -3.06 -9.07 -21.62
N PRO A 3 -3.15 -7.89 -22.28
CA PRO A 3 -3.68 -6.67 -21.69
C PRO A 3 -5.00 -6.96 -20.98
N ALA A 4 -5.09 -6.64 -19.69
CA ALA A 4 -6.33 -6.76 -18.95
C ALA A 4 -6.90 -5.36 -18.70
N ASP A 5 -8.18 -5.18 -18.96
CA ASP A 5 -8.94 -4.14 -18.30
C ASP A 5 -8.93 -4.46 -16.80
N LEU A 6 -8.09 -3.74 -16.05
CA LEU A 6 -8.04 -3.84 -14.60
C LEU A 6 -9.13 -2.95 -14.02
N THR A 7 -10.37 -3.39 -14.19
CA THR A 7 -11.49 -2.81 -13.47
C THR A 7 -11.13 -2.78 -11.98
N PRO A 8 -11.36 -1.65 -11.28
CA PRO A 8 -11.12 -1.57 -9.85
C PRO A 8 -11.83 -2.71 -9.11
N LEU A 9 -11.12 -3.37 -8.19
CA LEU A 9 -11.70 -4.48 -7.43
C LEU A 9 -12.73 -3.93 -6.44
N ARG A 10 -13.87 -4.62 -6.34
CA ARG A 10 -14.98 -4.26 -5.46
C ARG A 10 -15.52 -5.52 -4.80
N ALA A 11 -15.91 -5.40 -3.53
CA ALA A 11 -16.61 -6.43 -2.79
C ALA A 11 -17.54 -5.79 -1.74
N THR A 12 -18.42 -6.59 -1.14
CA THR A 12 -19.04 -6.22 0.13
C THR A 12 -18.15 -6.75 1.25
N PRO A 13 -17.77 -5.95 2.27
CA PRO A 13 -17.00 -6.45 3.41
C PRO A 13 -17.64 -7.71 4.00
N GLY A 14 -16.86 -8.78 4.07
CA GLY A 14 -17.35 -10.07 4.57
C GLY A 14 -17.05 -10.28 6.05
N PRO A 15 -17.67 -11.30 6.67
CA PRO A 15 -17.45 -11.60 8.08
C PRO A 15 -16.03 -12.14 8.32
N LEU A 16 -15.46 -11.80 9.47
CA LEU A 16 -14.18 -12.35 9.91
C LEU A 16 -14.28 -13.87 10.17
N PRO A 17 -13.29 -14.67 9.77
CA PRO A 17 -13.25 -16.10 10.11
C PRO A 17 -13.17 -16.34 11.62
N PRO A 18 -13.60 -17.49 12.14
CA PRO A 18 -13.43 -17.81 13.56
C PRO A 18 -11.96 -18.06 13.92
N ALA A 19 -11.67 -18.16 15.22
CA ALA A 19 -10.35 -18.53 15.70
C ALA A 19 -9.99 -20.00 15.39
N GLY A 20 -8.69 -20.33 15.41
CA GLY A 20 -8.16 -21.65 15.08
C GLY A 20 -7.66 -21.71 13.64
N THR A 21 -7.92 -22.82 12.94
CA THR A 21 -7.50 -23.05 11.54
C THR A 21 -8.68 -23.00 10.57
N PRO A 22 -9.34 -21.84 10.41
CA PRO A 22 -10.54 -21.73 9.58
C PRO A 22 -10.23 -21.92 8.10
N THR A 23 -11.30 -22.11 7.31
CA THR A 23 -11.23 -22.14 5.85
C THR A 23 -12.04 -20.98 5.27
N VAL A 24 -11.42 -20.21 4.38
CA VAL A 24 -12.06 -19.08 3.68
C VAL A 24 -12.02 -19.36 2.19
N ALA A 25 -13.18 -19.37 1.52
CA ALA A 25 -13.27 -19.65 0.07
C ALA A 25 -12.46 -20.90 -0.37
N ARG A 26 -12.55 -21.99 0.41
CA ARG A 26 -11.81 -23.26 0.22
C ARG A 26 -10.28 -23.13 0.36
N ILE A 27 -9.79 -22.06 0.97
CA ILE A 27 -8.39 -21.86 1.34
C ILE A 27 -8.27 -22.08 2.85
N ALA A 28 -7.55 -23.12 3.25
CA ALA A 28 -7.21 -23.35 4.65
C ALA A 28 -6.25 -22.25 5.13
N LEU A 29 -6.56 -21.63 6.26
CA LEU A 29 -5.71 -20.63 6.90
C LEU A 29 -4.86 -21.28 8.01
N PRO A 30 -3.67 -20.74 8.29
CA PRO A 30 -2.93 -21.06 9.50
C PRO A 30 -3.73 -20.71 10.77
N PRO A 31 -3.28 -21.16 11.97
CA PRO A 31 -3.84 -20.71 13.23
C PRO A 31 -3.90 -19.17 13.33
N GLY A 32 -5.06 -18.66 13.68
CA GLY A 32 -5.30 -17.23 13.86
C GLY A 32 -6.64 -16.94 14.51
N ARG A 33 -7.00 -15.66 14.59
CA ARG A 33 -8.20 -15.19 15.29
C ARG A 33 -8.66 -13.80 14.82
N PRO A 34 -9.94 -13.47 15.01
CA PRO A 34 -10.41 -12.08 14.99
C PRO A 34 -9.67 -11.23 16.03
N ILE A 35 -9.36 -10.00 15.66
CA ILE A 35 -8.71 -8.98 16.47
C ILE A 35 -9.51 -7.69 16.36
N THR A 36 -9.87 -7.13 17.51
CA THR A 36 -10.50 -5.82 17.66
C THR A 36 -9.66 -4.97 18.61
N ALA A 37 -9.40 -3.71 18.26
CA ALA A 37 -8.67 -2.75 19.09
C ALA A 37 -9.12 -1.33 18.75
N ALA A 38 -8.83 -0.35 19.61
CA ALA A 38 -9.19 1.06 19.36
C ALA A 38 -8.48 1.66 18.12
N SER A 39 -7.33 1.10 17.75
CA SER A 39 -6.56 1.38 16.54
C SER A 39 -7.12 0.70 15.28
N ILE A 40 -8.10 -0.20 15.42
CA ILE A 40 -8.71 -0.93 14.29
C ILE A 40 -10.16 -0.48 14.10
N GLY A 41 -10.51 -0.15 12.86
CA GLY A 41 -11.83 0.33 12.48
C GLY A 41 -12.84 -0.81 12.30
N GLY A 42 -14.12 -0.45 12.30
CA GLY A 42 -15.22 -1.37 11.99
C GLY A 42 -15.29 -2.58 12.93
N ASP A 43 -15.55 -3.76 12.36
CA ASP A 43 -15.72 -5.02 13.09
C ASP A 43 -14.37 -5.70 13.45
N GLY A 44 -13.25 -5.08 13.11
CA GLY A 44 -11.91 -5.64 13.33
C GLY A 44 -11.27 -6.24 12.09
N VAL A 45 -10.18 -6.96 12.32
CA VAL A 45 -9.46 -7.77 11.31
C VAL A 45 -9.30 -9.20 11.81
N TRP A 46 -8.95 -10.14 10.93
CA TRP A 46 -8.48 -11.46 11.35
C TRP A 46 -6.99 -11.54 11.11
N ALA A 47 -6.20 -12.08 12.05
CA ALA A 47 -4.77 -12.27 11.83
C ALA A 47 -4.30 -13.64 12.32
N THR A 48 -3.21 -14.12 11.73
CA THR A 48 -2.53 -15.33 12.24
C THR A 48 -1.90 -15.06 13.59
N ASP A 49 -1.89 -16.08 14.44
CA ASP A 49 -1.30 -15.98 15.77
C ASP A 49 0.23 -15.84 15.69
N GLU A 50 0.83 -16.49 14.69
CA GLU A 50 2.28 -16.56 14.47
C GLU A 50 2.66 -16.10 13.06
N ALA A 51 3.96 -15.87 12.86
CA ALA A 51 4.54 -15.61 11.55
C ALA A 51 4.34 -16.79 10.58
N VAL A 52 3.93 -16.49 9.35
CA VAL A 52 3.66 -17.45 8.29
C VAL A 52 4.76 -17.38 7.24
N ARG A 53 5.39 -18.52 6.92
CA ARG A 53 6.46 -18.59 5.91
C ARG A 53 5.96 -18.67 4.45
N SER A 54 4.72 -19.13 4.23
CA SER A 54 4.16 -19.38 2.89
C SER A 54 3.20 -18.29 2.42
N ARG A 55 3.43 -17.04 2.81
CA ARG A 55 2.55 -15.90 2.48
C ARG A 55 2.52 -15.61 0.98
N GLY A 56 3.63 -15.75 0.26
CA GLY A 56 3.67 -15.59 -1.19
C GLY A 56 2.77 -16.55 -1.96
N ASP A 57 2.40 -17.69 -1.39
CA ASP A 57 1.41 -18.61 -1.97
C ASP A 57 -0.02 -18.35 -1.52
N LEU A 58 -0.21 -17.95 -0.25
CA LEU A 58 -1.54 -17.71 0.32
C LEU A 58 -2.16 -16.39 -0.17
N ILE A 59 -1.39 -15.29 -0.16
CA ILE A 59 -1.90 -13.96 -0.47
C ILE A 59 -2.49 -13.88 -1.88
N PRO A 60 -1.83 -14.33 -2.96
CA PRO A 60 -2.43 -14.27 -4.29
C PRO A 60 -3.74 -15.07 -4.43
N ARG A 61 -3.85 -16.19 -3.70
CA ARG A 61 -5.09 -17.02 -3.69
C ARG A 61 -6.22 -16.31 -2.96
N LEU A 62 -5.91 -15.67 -1.83
CA LEU A 62 -6.87 -14.90 -1.04
C LEU A 62 -7.31 -13.63 -1.79
N GLN A 63 -6.40 -12.93 -2.47
CA GLN A 63 -6.73 -11.79 -3.34
C GLN A 63 -7.66 -12.20 -4.48
N ALA A 64 -7.42 -13.38 -5.09
CA ALA A 64 -8.31 -13.91 -6.13
C ALA A 64 -9.71 -14.25 -5.57
N ALA A 65 -9.82 -14.56 -4.28
CA ALA A 65 -11.09 -14.81 -3.59
C ALA A 65 -11.78 -13.52 -3.08
N PHE A 66 -11.10 -12.37 -3.07
CA PHE A 66 -11.65 -11.11 -2.56
C PHE A 66 -13.04 -10.74 -3.09
N PRO A 67 -13.35 -10.87 -4.40
CA PRO A 67 -14.68 -10.52 -4.92
C PRO A 67 -15.84 -11.31 -4.28
N VAL A 68 -15.55 -12.49 -3.70
CA VAL A 68 -16.56 -13.31 -3.00
C VAL A 68 -16.44 -13.26 -1.49
N THR A 69 -15.24 -12.99 -0.95
CA THR A 69 -15.02 -12.97 0.51
C THR A 69 -15.20 -11.59 1.12
N GLY A 70 -14.92 -10.51 0.38
CA GLY A 70 -14.83 -9.16 0.94
C GLY A 70 -13.67 -8.96 1.92
N LEU A 71 -12.74 -9.93 1.99
CA LEU A 71 -11.60 -9.92 2.91
C LEU A 71 -10.31 -9.75 2.10
N TRP A 72 -9.68 -8.58 2.22
CA TRP A 72 -8.41 -8.31 1.55
C TRP A 72 -7.23 -8.81 2.39
N PRO A 73 -6.33 -9.64 1.84
CA PRO A 73 -5.17 -10.14 2.58
C PRO A 73 -4.01 -9.14 2.56
N MET A 74 -3.38 -8.95 3.71
CA MET A 74 -2.20 -8.12 3.93
C MET A 74 -1.12 -8.93 4.66
N ALA A 75 0.14 -8.72 4.31
CA ALA A 75 1.30 -9.22 5.05
C ALA A 75 1.71 -8.18 6.09
N LEU A 76 1.59 -8.50 7.37
CA LEU A 76 2.20 -7.71 8.44
C LEU A 76 3.65 -8.18 8.61
N GLU A 77 4.64 -7.31 8.45
CA GLU A 77 6.05 -7.65 8.69
C GLU A 77 6.29 -8.03 10.16
N ASP A 78 7.37 -8.77 10.43
CA ASP A 78 7.75 -9.17 11.79
C ASP A 78 8.87 -8.27 12.29
N ARG A 79 8.54 -7.02 12.67
CA ARG A 79 9.50 -6.04 13.19
C ARG A 79 9.42 -5.94 14.71
N PRO A 80 10.49 -5.51 15.40
CA PRO A 80 10.47 -5.30 16.85
C PRO A 80 9.35 -4.36 17.35
N HIS A 81 8.90 -3.43 16.50
CA HIS A 81 7.82 -2.49 16.81
C HIS A 81 6.41 -3.10 16.62
N ASP A 82 6.30 -4.27 16.01
CA ASP A 82 5.03 -4.93 15.68
C ASP A 82 4.56 -5.91 16.77
N ASP A 83 5.38 -6.16 17.81
CA ASP A 83 5.05 -7.06 18.93
C ASP A 83 3.78 -6.62 19.68
N ASP A 84 3.57 -5.31 19.79
CA ASP A 84 2.41 -4.71 20.44
C ASP A 84 1.22 -4.47 19.49
N TRP A 85 1.35 -4.79 18.20
CA TRP A 85 0.25 -4.63 17.25
C TRP A 85 -0.93 -5.54 17.62
N PRO A 86 -2.18 -5.02 17.63
CA PRO A 86 -2.57 -3.65 17.28
C PRO A 86 -2.64 -2.65 18.44
N ARG A 87 -2.37 -3.07 19.68
CA ARG A 87 -2.59 -2.26 20.89
C ARG A 87 -1.61 -1.09 21.04
N GLY A 88 -0.42 -1.17 20.43
CA GLY A 88 0.64 -0.17 20.55
C GLY A 88 0.66 0.90 19.46
N TRP A 89 -0.13 0.78 18.40
CA TRP A 89 -0.12 1.75 17.31
C TRP A 89 -1.04 2.93 17.60
N PRO A 90 -0.71 4.15 17.11
CA PRO A 90 -1.53 5.34 17.30
C PRO A 90 -2.99 5.09 16.92
N SER A 91 -3.91 5.67 17.70
CA SER A 91 -5.34 5.55 17.44
C SER A 91 -5.73 6.14 16.07
N LEU A 92 -6.84 5.66 15.53
CA LEU A 92 -7.55 6.15 14.33
C LEU A 92 -8.10 7.58 14.48
N GLU A 93 -7.39 8.49 15.14
CA GLU A 93 -7.78 9.90 15.10
C GLU A 93 -7.60 10.38 13.66
N ALA A 94 -8.70 10.33 12.92
CA ALA A 94 -8.70 10.71 11.54
C ALA A 94 -8.44 12.22 11.47
N GLY A 95 -7.39 12.60 10.76
CA GLY A 95 -7.27 13.93 10.21
C GLY A 95 -8.50 14.30 9.36
N PRO A 96 -8.63 15.58 8.97
CA PRO A 96 -9.69 15.99 8.06
C PRO A 96 -9.67 15.14 6.79
N GLU A 97 -10.83 14.83 6.24
CA GLU A 97 -10.92 14.19 4.92
C GLU A 97 -10.13 15.03 3.89
N PRO A 98 -9.16 14.45 3.17
CA PRO A 98 -8.53 15.14 2.07
C PRO A 98 -9.59 15.46 1.01
N ARG A 99 -9.51 16.65 0.41
CA ARG A 99 -10.41 17.04 -0.68
C ARG A 99 -10.23 16.17 -1.92
N SER A 100 -8.98 15.80 -2.23
CA SER A 100 -8.63 14.82 -3.26
C SER A 100 -7.19 14.33 -3.07
N ALA A 101 -6.84 13.24 -3.77
CA ALA A 101 -5.46 12.76 -3.83
C ALA A 101 -4.51 13.78 -4.47
N GLU A 102 -4.95 14.50 -5.51
CA GLU A 102 -4.11 15.51 -6.18
C GLU A 102 -3.84 16.70 -5.26
N GLU A 103 -4.86 17.20 -4.56
CA GLU A 103 -4.69 18.31 -3.63
C GLU A 103 -3.77 17.93 -2.47
N PHE A 104 -3.92 16.72 -1.92
CA PHE A 104 -3.05 16.22 -0.86
C PHE A 104 -1.60 16.08 -1.35
N LEU A 105 -1.38 15.35 -2.45
CA LEU A 105 -0.02 15.13 -2.98
C LEU A 105 0.65 16.43 -3.43
N HIS A 106 -0.09 17.36 -4.04
CA HIS A 106 0.45 18.67 -4.39
C HIS A 106 0.83 19.47 -3.15
N HIS A 107 0.01 19.45 -2.10
CA HIS A 107 0.33 20.13 -0.84
C HIS A 107 1.60 19.57 -0.20
N GLU A 108 1.70 18.24 -0.06
CA GLU A 108 2.89 17.61 0.49
C GLU A 108 4.12 17.86 -0.40
N TRP A 109 3.96 17.80 -1.73
CA TRP A 109 5.03 18.16 -2.65
C TRP A 109 5.49 19.61 -2.43
N ASP A 110 4.56 20.57 -2.32
CA ASP A 110 4.90 21.99 -2.16
C ASP A 110 5.63 22.26 -0.84
N MET A 111 5.18 21.61 0.24
CA MET A 111 5.75 21.74 1.58
C MET A 111 7.11 21.05 1.77
N ASN A 112 7.36 19.95 1.05
CA ASN A 112 8.60 19.19 1.23
C ASN A 112 9.64 19.51 0.13
N VAL A 113 9.19 19.63 -1.12
CA VAL A 113 10.05 19.74 -2.30
C VAL A 113 9.91 21.09 -3.00
N GLY A 114 8.70 21.66 -3.05
CA GLY A 114 8.35 22.82 -3.87
C GLY A 114 8.76 24.17 -3.25
N PRO A 115 8.23 25.28 -3.81
CA PRO A 115 8.47 26.62 -3.31
C PRO A 115 8.05 26.85 -1.84
N GLY A 116 7.07 26.10 -1.35
CA GLY A 116 6.62 26.15 0.04
C GLY A 116 7.56 25.53 1.06
N SER A 117 8.57 24.78 0.63
CA SER A 117 9.51 24.10 1.53
C SER A 117 10.43 25.07 2.27
N GLU A 118 10.53 24.89 3.59
CA GLU A 118 11.47 25.61 4.45
C GLU A 118 12.93 25.25 4.14
N TYR A 119 13.16 24.04 3.61
CA TYR A 119 14.48 23.52 3.26
C TYR A 119 14.50 23.06 1.81
N GLN A 120 15.05 23.89 0.92
CA GLN A 120 15.29 23.47 -0.45
C GLN A 120 16.56 22.62 -0.51
N ASP A 121 16.39 21.32 -0.29
CA ASP A 121 17.46 20.35 -0.45
C ASP A 121 17.89 20.26 -1.93
N GLU A 122 19.20 20.25 -2.17
CA GLU A 122 19.77 20.07 -3.51
C GLU A 122 19.46 18.68 -4.08
N TRP A 123 19.26 17.68 -3.21
CA TRP A 123 18.87 16.33 -3.59
C TRP A 123 17.42 16.25 -4.09
N ASP A 124 16.56 17.19 -3.69
CA ASP A 124 15.14 17.18 -4.08
C ASP A 124 14.86 17.86 -5.42
N VAL A 125 15.89 18.42 -6.08
CA VAL A 125 15.78 19.03 -7.42
C VAL A 125 15.27 18.02 -8.45
N ALA A 126 15.62 16.74 -8.28
CA ALA A 126 15.13 15.65 -9.13
C ALA A 126 13.60 15.55 -9.18
N PHE A 127 12.89 16.06 -8.17
CA PHE A 127 11.44 15.98 -8.02
C PHE A 127 10.70 17.26 -8.41
N ARG A 128 11.40 18.24 -9.02
CA ARG A 128 10.81 19.50 -9.51
C ARG A 128 10.69 19.50 -11.05
N PRO A 129 9.70 20.20 -11.62
CA PRO A 129 8.52 20.77 -10.97
C PRO A 129 7.42 19.70 -10.73
N TRP A 130 6.35 20.06 -10.02
CA TRP A 130 5.15 19.22 -9.90
C TRP A 130 4.58 18.89 -11.29
N PRO A 131 4.50 17.60 -11.66
CA PRO A 131 4.09 17.21 -13.00
C PRO A 131 2.57 17.06 -13.16
N GLY A 132 1.79 17.24 -12.08
CA GLY A 132 0.40 16.77 -12.01
C GLY A 132 0.33 15.24 -11.89
N LEU A 133 -0.87 14.72 -11.61
CA LEU A 133 -1.08 13.27 -11.58
C LEU A 133 -0.83 12.64 -12.96
N ARG A 134 -0.02 11.58 -13.02
CA ARG A 134 0.26 10.84 -14.27
C ARG A 134 -0.56 9.56 -14.40
N THR A 135 -1.13 9.31 -15.57
CA THR A 135 -1.82 8.05 -15.86
C THR A 135 -0.98 7.25 -16.84
N PRO A 136 -0.54 6.02 -16.49
CA PRO A 136 0.13 5.14 -17.43
C PRO A 136 -0.72 4.87 -18.67
N THR A 137 -0.10 4.97 -19.84
CA THR A 137 -0.73 4.70 -21.13
C THR A 137 -0.77 3.21 -21.47
N THR A 138 0.10 2.42 -20.83
CA THR A 138 0.21 0.99 -21.07
C THR A 138 -0.86 0.21 -20.31
N PRO A 139 -1.57 -0.74 -20.96
CA PRO A 139 -2.53 -1.60 -20.28
C PRO A 139 -1.91 -2.40 -19.14
N GLY A 140 -2.72 -2.66 -18.13
CA GLY A 140 -2.29 -3.41 -16.97
C GLY A 140 -2.30 -4.91 -17.20
N THR A 141 -1.70 -5.66 -16.28
CA THR A 141 -1.77 -7.12 -16.30
C THR A 141 -2.18 -7.68 -14.94
N ARG A 142 -2.65 -8.94 -14.92
CA ARG A 142 -2.86 -9.69 -13.67
C ARG A 142 -1.62 -10.48 -13.25
N ALA A 143 -0.55 -10.42 -14.04
CA ALA A 143 0.63 -11.25 -13.87
C ALA A 143 1.57 -10.73 -12.77
N GLN A 144 1.50 -9.46 -12.38
CA GLN A 144 2.45 -8.90 -11.41
C GLN A 144 2.41 -9.58 -10.04
N LEU A 145 1.29 -10.20 -9.64
CA LEU A 145 1.25 -11.02 -8.41
C LEU A 145 2.11 -12.30 -8.48
N LYS A 146 2.60 -12.66 -9.66
CA LYS A 146 3.52 -13.77 -9.90
C LYS A 146 4.95 -13.28 -10.17
N ASP A 147 5.17 -11.96 -10.18
CA ASP A 147 6.49 -11.39 -10.37
C ASP A 147 7.41 -11.82 -9.23
N ARG A 148 8.70 -12.03 -9.54
CA ARG A 148 9.69 -12.44 -8.56
C ARG A 148 9.88 -11.40 -7.46
N ALA A 149 9.86 -10.11 -7.79
CA ALA A 149 10.01 -9.04 -6.81
C ALA A 149 8.84 -9.06 -5.81
N VAL A 150 7.62 -9.19 -6.32
CA VAL A 150 6.41 -9.33 -5.49
C VAL A 150 6.48 -10.58 -4.62
N ARG A 151 6.93 -11.72 -5.16
CA ARG A 151 7.10 -12.95 -4.36
C ARG A 151 8.12 -12.78 -3.25
N GLN A 152 9.27 -12.18 -3.54
CA GLN A 152 10.30 -11.92 -2.55
C GLN A 152 9.80 -11.04 -1.40
N LEU A 153 9.05 -9.97 -1.72
CA LEU A 153 8.39 -9.13 -0.73
C LEU A 153 7.43 -9.94 0.16
N LEU A 154 6.59 -10.78 -0.43
CA LEU A 154 5.60 -11.56 0.31
C LEU A 154 6.20 -12.72 1.11
N ASP A 155 7.34 -13.27 0.70
CA ASP A 155 7.97 -14.43 1.34
C ASP A 155 8.81 -14.07 2.58
N GLN A 156 8.92 -12.78 2.93
CA GLN A 156 9.48 -12.38 4.22
C GLN A 156 8.68 -13.00 5.38
N PRO A 157 9.28 -13.24 6.56
CA PRO A 157 8.53 -13.64 7.75
C PRO A 157 7.54 -12.57 8.20
N GLY A 158 6.40 -13.00 8.73
CA GLY A 158 5.43 -12.12 9.40
C GLY A 158 4.01 -12.67 9.35
N ARG A 159 3.05 -11.94 9.94
CA ARG A 159 1.67 -12.40 10.07
C ARG A 159 0.88 -12.20 8.77
N LEU A 160 -0.17 -13.00 8.60
CA LEU A 160 -1.21 -12.77 7.59
C LEU A 160 -2.37 -12.05 8.27
N VAL A 161 -2.84 -10.96 7.67
CA VAL A 161 -4.01 -10.20 8.14
C VAL A 161 -5.08 -10.21 7.05
N LEU A 162 -6.34 -10.40 7.42
CA LEU A 162 -7.50 -10.32 6.55
C LEU A 162 -8.37 -9.13 6.98
N VAL A 163 -8.57 -8.21 6.05
CA VAL A 163 -9.22 -6.92 6.29
C VAL A 163 -10.57 -6.89 5.57
N PRO A 164 -11.70 -6.78 6.28
CA PRO A 164 -13.00 -6.55 5.66
C PRO A 164 -13.05 -5.18 5.00
N THR A 165 -13.22 -5.12 3.68
CA THR A 165 -13.16 -3.84 2.96
C THR A 165 -13.93 -3.87 1.64
N PRO A 166 -14.57 -2.75 1.22
CA PRO A 166 -15.22 -2.70 -0.09
C PRO A 166 -14.22 -2.60 -1.26
N ARG A 167 -12.98 -2.16 -0.98
CA ARG A 167 -11.90 -1.93 -1.93
C ARG A 167 -10.55 -2.31 -1.30
N PRO A 168 -9.63 -2.94 -2.05
CA PRO A 168 -8.26 -3.18 -1.57
C PRO A 168 -7.58 -1.90 -1.07
N GLU A 169 -7.86 -0.76 -1.71
CA GLU A 169 -7.24 0.53 -1.39
C GLU A 169 -7.74 1.14 -0.08
N ASP A 170 -8.82 0.61 0.49
CA ASP A 170 -9.47 1.12 1.71
C ASP A 170 -8.99 0.41 2.99
N VAL A 171 -8.03 -0.53 2.88
CA VAL A 171 -7.57 -1.35 4.02
C VAL A 171 -7.09 -0.53 5.20
N PHE A 172 -6.49 0.64 4.97
CA PHE A 172 -5.98 1.48 6.04
C PHE A 172 -7.05 2.28 6.78
N LEU A 173 -8.28 2.37 6.24
CA LEU A 173 -9.43 2.82 7.04
C LEU A 173 -9.78 1.84 8.16
N VAL A 174 -9.37 0.57 8.03
CA VAL A 174 -9.60 -0.49 9.00
C VAL A 174 -8.34 -0.74 9.83
N LEU A 175 -7.17 -0.86 9.21
CA LEU A 175 -5.91 -1.10 9.92
C LEU A 175 -5.47 0.11 10.75
N GLY A 176 -5.72 1.33 10.26
CA GLY A 176 -5.22 2.54 10.90
C GLY A 176 -3.86 3.00 10.38
N PRO A 177 -3.24 3.99 11.06
CA PRO A 177 -2.10 4.72 10.52
C PRO A 177 -0.87 3.81 10.38
N MET A 178 -0.10 4.07 9.32
CA MET A 178 1.00 3.24 8.80
C MET A 178 2.38 3.89 8.92
N ALA A 179 2.44 5.06 9.54
CA ALA A 179 3.65 5.87 9.63
C ALA A 179 3.97 6.12 11.10
N TYR A 180 5.26 6.02 11.45
CA TYR A 180 5.80 6.25 12.78
C TYR A 180 5.25 7.54 13.42
N ASN A 181 5.12 8.60 12.61
CA ASN A 181 4.66 9.92 13.00
C ASN A 181 3.16 10.21 12.71
N GLY A 182 2.40 9.20 12.27
CA GLY A 182 0.96 9.34 12.01
C GLY A 182 0.59 10.14 10.76
N ARG A 183 1.54 10.42 9.86
CA ARG A 183 1.32 11.12 8.58
C ARG A 183 1.98 10.37 7.42
N PRO A 184 1.30 10.18 6.27
CA PRO A 184 -0.11 10.50 6.02
C PRO A 184 -1.08 9.68 6.89
N GLY A 185 -2.22 10.28 7.27
CA GLY A 185 -3.24 9.60 8.04
C GLY A 185 -4.00 8.55 7.20
N PRO A 186 -4.91 7.77 7.82
CA PRO A 186 -5.67 6.72 7.12
C PRO A 186 -6.50 7.23 5.94
N ARG A 187 -7.09 8.43 6.05
CA ARG A 187 -7.95 9.01 5.01
C ARG A 187 -7.14 9.54 3.84
N GLU A 188 -6.05 10.24 4.12
CA GLU A 188 -5.06 10.71 3.14
C GLU A 188 -4.45 9.53 2.38
N THR A 189 -3.98 8.51 3.11
CA THR A 189 -3.47 7.26 2.55
C THR A 189 -4.50 6.61 1.62
N THR A 190 -5.75 6.45 2.08
CA THR A 190 -6.81 5.83 1.27
C THR A 190 -7.14 6.64 0.01
N ALA A 191 -7.17 7.97 0.10
CA ALA A 191 -7.42 8.82 -1.07
C ALA A 191 -6.34 8.63 -2.14
N VAL A 192 -5.07 8.62 -1.73
CA VAL A 192 -3.93 8.40 -2.63
C VAL A 192 -3.95 6.99 -3.21
N LEU A 193 -4.15 5.97 -2.38
CA LEU A 193 -4.24 4.58 -2.85
C LEU A 193 -5.39 4.37 -3.82
N ARG A 194 -6.56 4.97 -3.61
CA ARG A 194 -7.67 4.91 -4.58
C ARG A 194 -7.28 5.54 -5.93
N SER A 195 -6.63 6.70 -5.91
CA SER A 195 -6.13 7.36 -7.13
C SER A 195 -5.12 6.50 -7.89
N TRP A 196 -4.15 5.94 -7.17
CA TRP A 196 -3.20 5.00 -7.75
C TRP A 196 -3.83 3.67 -8.17
N GLY A 197 -4.87 3.22 -7.46
CA GLY A 197 -5.63 2.01 -7.78
C GLY A 197 -6.34 2.15 -9.12
N ASP A 198 -6.92 3.32 -9.36
CA ASP A 198 -7.62 3.61 -10.60
C ASP A 198 -6.62 3.81 -11.77
N ARG A 199 -5.49 4.51 -11.55
CA ARG A 199 -4.48 4.81 -12.60
C ARG A 199 -3.47 3.70 -12.81
N TYR A 200 -2.73 3.33 -11.78
CA TYR A 200 -1.64 2.35 -11.81
C TYR A 200 -2.09 0.92 -11.47
N GLY A 201 -3.35 0.73 -11.04
CA GLY A 201 -3.83 -0.58 -10.63
C GLY A 201 -3.17 -1.07 -9.36
N VAL A 202 -2.75 -0.19 -8.44
CA VAL A 202 -2.04 -0.60 -7.24
C VAL A 202 -2.89 -1.49 -6.34
N LEU A 203 -2.22 -2.38 -5.62
CA LEU A 203 -2.83 -3.28 -4.65
C LEU A 203 -1.96 -3.30 -3.40
N PRO A 204 -2.48 -2.89 -2.23
CA PRO A 204 -1.75 -3.04 -0.97
C PRO A 204 -1.49 -4.52 -0.68
N VAL A 205 -0.28 -4.85 -0.25
CA VAL A 205 0.11 -6.25 0.00
C VAL A 205 0.91 -6.46 1.27
N GLY A 206 1.68 -5.46 1.72
CA GLY A 206 2.55 -5.56 2.87
C GLY A 206 2.55 -4.27 3.67
N PHE A 207 2.77 -4.38 4.97
CA PHE A 207 2.71 -3.26 5.89
C PHE A 207 3.46 -3.60 7.21
N SER A 208 4.07 -2.61 7.85
CA SER A 208 4.62 -2.68 9.23
C SER A 208 4.25 -1.40 9.98
N PHE A 209 4.78 -1.20 11.18
CA PHE A 209 4.65 0.08 11.87
C PHE A 209 5.10 1.31 11.05
N ASP A 210 6.09 1.13 10.16
CA ASP A 210 6.81 2.19 9.46
C ASP A 210 6.96 1.94 7.96
N THR A 211 6.43 0.84 7.41
CA THR A 211 6.52 0.52 5.98
C THR A 211 5.18 0.18 5.35
N MET A 212 5.09 0.42 4.05
CA MET A 212 3.97 -0.03 3.23
C MET A 212 4.49 -0.56 1.91
N ALA A 213 3.91 -1.66 1.43
CA ALA A 213 4.27 -2.24 0.15
C ALA A 213 3.05 -2.48 -0.72
N LEU A 214 3.17 -2.05 -1.98
CA LEU A 214 2.14 -2.11 -3.01
C LEU A 214 2.62 -2.91 -4.22
N VAL A 215 1.72 -3.64 -4.84
CA VAL A 215 1.92 -4.20 -6.19
C VAL A 215 1.35 -3.25 -7.22
N VAL A 216 2.09 -3.02 -8.30
CA VAL A 216 1.72 -2.09 -9.39
C VAL A 216 1.39 -2.90 -10.64
N ARG A 217 0.15 -2.83 -11.11
CA ARG A 217 -0.31 -3.66 -12.24
C ARG A 217 -0.19 -2.97 -13.60
N ARG A 218 -0.13 -1.64 -13.62
CA ARG A 218 0.17 -0.76 -14.78
C ARG A 218 1.44 0.04 -14.47
N PRO A 219 2.63 -0.59 -14.49
CA PRO A 219 3.87 0.12 -14.21
C PRO A 219 4.12 1.23 -15.26
N PRO A 220 4.74 2.35 -14.88
CA PRO A 220 5.12 3.39 -15.82
C PRO A 220 6.18 2.86 -16.80
N ARG A 221 6.05 3.21 -18.08
CA ARG A 221 6.91 2.68 -19.16
C ARG A 221 7.72 3.75 -19.87
N SER A 222 7.20 4.98 -19.92
CA SER A 222 7.92 6.11 -20.50
C SER A 222 8.68 6.90 -19.42
N PRO A 223 9.76 7.61 -19.78
CA PRO A 223 10.48 8.48 -18.84
C PRO A 223 9.59 9.51 -18.14
N ALA A 224 8.60 10.06 -18.84
CA ALA A 224 7.68 11.04 -18.27
C ALA A 224 6.70 10.42 -17.27
N GLU A 225 6.21 9.20 -17.54
CA GLU A 225 5.38 8.44 -16.61
C GLU A 225 6.18 8.02 -15.37
N ALA A 226 7.40 7.53 -15.56
CA ALA A 226 8.26 7.04 -14.49
C ALA A 226 8.72 8.18 -13.56
N HIS A 227 9.19 9.29 -14.13
CA HIS A 227 9.50 10.49 -13.36
C HIS A 227 8.28 11.01 -12.61
N GLY A 228 7.13 11.10 -13.28
CA GLY A 228 5.92 11.61 -12.64
C GLY A 228 5.42 10.73 -11.50
N ALA A 229 5.47 9.41 -11.66
CA ALA A 229 5.21 8.48 -10.56
C ALA A 229 6.19 8.71 -9.40
N GLY A 230 7.49 8.86 -9.69
CA GLY A 230 8.50 9.16 -8.67
C GLY A 230 8.21 10.43 -7.87
N VAL A 231 7.76 11.51 -8.54
CA VAL A 231 7.35 12.76 -7.85
C VAL A 231 6.13 12.53 -6.96
N GLU A 232 5.13 11.77 -7.41
CA GLU A 232 3.97 11.43 -6.58
C GLU A 232 4.38 10.60 -5.35
N LEU A 233 5.30 9.64 -5.51
CA LEU A 233 5.77 8.80 -4.41
C LEU A 233 6.59 9.62 -3.39
N LYS A 234 7.48 10.50 -3.85
CA LYS A 234 8.23 11.43 -2.98
C LYS A 234 7.30 12.36 -2.20
N ALA A 235 6.23 12.85 -2.84
CA ALA A 235 5.23 13.68 -2.18
C ALA A 235 4.43 12.90 -1.13
N PHE A 236 4.15 11.62 -1.38
CA PHE A 236 3.44 10.77 -0.42
C PHE A 236 4.31 10.34 0.78
N CYS A 237 5.59 10.12 0.52
CA CYS A 237 6.57 9.59 1.46
C CYS A 237 7.93 10.24 1.14
N SER A 238 8.28 11.26 1.92
CA SER A 238 9.52 12.04 1.74
C SER A 238 10.78 11.20 1.86
N ASP A 239 10.73 10.17 2.69
CA ASP A 239 11.90 9.40 3.13
C ASP A 239 12.28 8.29 2.12
N MET A 240 11.33 7.90 1.27
CA MET A 240 11.48 6.79 0.30
C MET A 240 12.72 6.94 -0.60
N PHE A 241 13.04 8.16 -1.02
CA PHE A 241 14.09 8.44 -2.01
C PHE A 241 15.38 9.01 -1.41
N THR A 242 15.71 8.63 -0.18
CA THR A 242 17.02 8.94 0.40
C THR A 242 18.11 8.37 -0.52
N ASN A 243 18.96 9.24 -1.08
CA ASN A 243 20.04 8.96 -2.05
C ASN A 243 19.68 8.93 -3.56
N TYR A 244 18.52 9.46 -3.98
CA TYR A 244 18.23 9.67 -5.41
C TYR A 244 18.51 11.12 -5.80
N GLU A 245 19.66 11.35 -6.44
CA GLU A 245 20.20 12.69 -6.66
C GLU A 245 19.73 13.31 -7.98
N THR A 246 19.38 12.47 -8.98
CA THR A 246 19.00 12.95 -10.31
C THR A 246 17.63 12.45 -10.76
N LYS A 247 17.02 13.22 -11.68
CA LYS A 247 15.80 12.82 -12.37
C LYS A 247 15.96 11.49 -13.13
N ASP A 248 17.16 11.21 -13.63
CA ASP A 248 17.45 9.97 -14.35
C ASP A 248 17.51 8.77 -13.39
N ASP A 249 18.00 8.95 -12.16
CA ASP A 249 17.96 7.90 -11.12
C ASP A 249 16.51 7.53 -10.77
N VAL A 250 15.68 8.55 -10.53
CA VAL A 250 14.24 8.36 -10.25
C VAL A 250 13.55 7.68 -11.43
N THR A 251 13.82 8.15 -12.65
CA THR A 251 13.23 7.58 -13.87
C THR A 251 13.63 6.11 -14.03
N THR A 252 14.91 5.79 -13.83
CA THR A 252 15.43 4.44 -13.96
C THR A 252 14.81 3.51 -12.94
N PHE A 253 14.73 3.94 -11.68
CA PHE A 253 14.12 3.15 -10.60
C PHE A 253 12.64 2.89 -10.82
N MET A 254 11.90 3.91 -11.30
CA MET A 254 10.45 3.81 -11.46
C MET A 254 10.04 3.07 -12.73
N THR A 255 10.88 3.09 -13.78
CA THR A 255 10.56 2.44 -15.05
C THR A 255 10.36 0.94 -14.84
N ASP A 256 9.23 0.43 -15.32
CA ASP A 256 8.83 -0.98 -15.19
C ASP A 256 8.61 -1.48 -13.76
N ALA A 257 8.69 -0.61 -12.74
CA ALA A 257 8.54 -0.99 -11.33
C ALA A 257 7.17 -1.62 -11.04
N THR A 258 7.17 -2.90 -10.69
CA THR A 258 5.97 -3.69 -10.35
C THR A 258 5.69 -3.74 -8.85
N THR A 259 6.58 -3.18 -8.04
CA THR A 259 6.45 -3.00 -6.59
C THR A 259 6.77 -1.55 -6.23
N TRP A 260 6.00 -0.98 -5.31
CA TRP A 260 6.34 0.27 -4.63
C TRP A 260 6.42 0.00 -3.13
N GLU A 261 7.53 0.36 -2.52
CA GLU A 261 7.83 0.12 -1.10
C GLU A 261 8.14 1.46 -0.45
N PHE A 262 7.46 1.76 0.64
CA PHE A 262 7.56 3.00 1.40
C PHE A 262 8.12 2.70 2.78
N TRP A 263 8.85 3.66 3.33
CA TRP A 263 9.30 3.64 4.72
C TRP A 263 9.24 5.06 5.28
N TRP A 264 8.95 5.20 6.57
CA TRP A 264 8.90 6.49 7.28
C TRP A 264 9.76 6.41 8.55
N ASP A 265 10.56 7.44 8.81
CA ASP A 265 11.25 7.62 10.12
C ASP A 265 10.37 8.41 11.12
#